data_AF-A0A519VGT7-F1
#
_entry.id   AF-A0A519VGT7-F1
#
_cell.length_a   1.000
_cell.length_b   1.000
_cell.length_c   1.000
_cell.angle_alpha   90.00
_cell.angle_beta   90.00
_cell.angle_gamma   90.00
#
_symmetry.space_group_name_H-M   'P 1'
#
loop_
_entity.id
_entity.type
_entity.pdbx_description
1 polymer ?
#
loop_
_entity_poly.entity_id
_entity_poly.type
_entity_poly.pdbx_seq_one_letter_code
_entity_poly.pdbx_strand_id
1 'polypeptide(L)' 'LNTKNYNGLDFHFKDFPYFGIWAAKDADFVCLEPWCGIADGVNHNQQLKDKEGIISLEPKGEWQRTWQVTCF' A
#
# COMPACT_ATOMS: atom_id res chain seq x y z
N LEU A 1 -5.57 10.97 -18.18
CA LEU A 1 -6.76 11.71 -17.73
C LEU A 1 -8.01 10.92 -18.11
N ASN A 2 -8.95 10.79 -17.17
CA ASN A 2 -10.26 10.19 -17.42
C ASN A 2 -10.97 10.96 -18.56
N THR A 3 -11.52 10.23 -19.54
CA THR A 3 -12.23 10.82 -20.69
C THR A 3 -13.75 10.60 -20.64
N LYS A 4 -14.26 9.90 -19.62
CA LYS A 4 -15.69 9.56 -19.49
C LYS A 4 -16.50 10.60 -18.73
N ASN A 5 -15.92 11.20 -17.69
CA ASN A 5 -16.56 12.21 -16.84
C ASN A 5 -15.48 13.00 -16.06
N TYR A 6 -15.93 13.87 -15.17
CA TYR A 6 -15.06 14.71 -14.33
C TYR A 6 -14.63 14.06 -13.01
N ASN A 7 -15.24 12.92 -12.64
CA ASN A 7 -14.95 12.27 -11.37
C ASN A 7 -13.55 11.64 -11.41
N GLY A 8 -12.76 11.93 -10.39
CA GLY A 8 -11.43 11.38 -10.22
C GLY A 8 -10.94 11.49 -8.78
N LEU A 9 -9.78 10.90 -8.54
CA LEU A 9 -9.05 11.10 -7.30
C LEU A 9 -7.57 11.21 -7.60
N ASP A 10 -6.88 12.08 -6.86
CA ASP A 10 -5.43 12.15 -6.78
C ASP A 10 -4.98 11.49 -5.47
N PHE A 11 -4.14 10.47 -5.59
CA PHE A 11 -3.60 9.72 -4.45
C PHE A 11 -2.10 9.99 -4.32
N HIS A 12 -1.71 10.63 -3.23
CA HIS A 12 -0.31 10.86 -2.85
C HIS A 12 0.11 9.84 -1.78
N PHE A 13 1.09 9.00 -2.12
CA PHE A 13 1.59 7.92 -1.26
C PHE A 13 3.13 7.88 -1.25
N LYS A 14 3.75 9.06 -1.19
CA LYS A 14 5.21 9.16 -1.20
C LYS A 14 5.82 8.34 -0.04
N ASP A 15 6.94 7.68 -0.31
CA ASP A 15 7.73 6.91 0.65
C ASP A 15 7.08 5.60 1.15
N PHE A 16 6.04 5.13 0.45
CA PHE A 16 5.54 3.76 0.55
C PHE A 16 6.27 2.85 -0.47
N PRO A 17 6.95 1.77 -0.04
CA PRO A 17 7.74 0.92 -0.94
C PRO A 17 6.90 0.09 -1.91
N TYR A 18 5.63 -0.18 -1.58
CA TYR A 18 4.74 -0.98 -2.41
C TYR A 18 3.37 -0.31 -2.54
N PHE A 19 2.66 -0.63 -3.62
CA PHE A 19 1.31 -0.13 -3.86
C PHE A 19 0.44 -1.23 -4.47
N GLY A 20 -0.54 -1.70 -3.70
CA GLY A 20 -1.53 -2.68 -4.14
C GLY A 20 -2.66 -2.02 -4.93
N ILE A 21 -3.06 -2.65 -6.03
CA ILE A 21 -4.28 -2.34 -6.76
C ILE A 21 -5.08 -3.64 -6.86
N TRP A 22 -6.26 -3.65 -6.26
CA TRP A 22 -7.05 -4.87 -6.14
C TRP A 22 -8.54 -4.60 -6.30
N ALA A 23 -9.28 -5.57 -6.85
CA ALA A 23 -10.73 -5.57 -6.81
C ALA A 23 -11.18 -7.02 -6.62
N ALA A 24 -12.23 -7.21 -5.81
CA ALA A 24 -12.92 -8.50 -5.80
C ALA A 24 -13.51 -8.76 -7.19
N LYS A 25 -13.64 -10.04 -7.56
CA LYS A 25 -14.31 -10.41 -8.80
C LYS A 25 -15.72 -9.80 -8.80
N ASP A 26 -16.08 -9.15 -9.90
CA ASP A 26 -17.38 -8.52 -10.12
C ASP A 26 -17.70 -7.31 -9.20
N ALA A 27 -16.70 -6.76 -8.49
CA ALA A 27 -16.85 -5.53 -7.72
C ALA A 27 -16.97 -4.28 -8.61
N ASP A 28 -17.79 -3.33 -8.18
CA ASP A 28 -17.95 -2.00 -8.79
C ASP A 28 -16.99 -0.96 -8.19
N PHE A 29 -15.97 -1.40 -7.45
CA PHE A 29 -14.94 -0.57 -6.84
C PHE A 29 -13.55 -1.19 -7.01
N VAL A 30 -12.52 -0.37 -6.78
CA VAL A 30 -11.12 -0.79 -6.73
C VAL A 30 -10.48 -0.29 -5.44
N CYS A 31 -9.69 -1.14 -4.79
CA CYS A 31 -8.84 -0.79 -3.67
C CYS A 31 -7.52 -0.22 -4.18
N LEU A 32 -7.08 0.86 -3.53
CA LEU A 32 -5.79 1.52 -3.74
C LEU A 32 -5.04 1.48 -2.41
N GLU A 33 -3.94 0.72 -2.35
CA GLU A 33 -3.38 0.27 -1.09
C GLU A 33 -1.89 0.62 -0.97
N PRO A 34 -1.53 1.77 -0.36
CA PRO A 34 -0.14 2.12 -0.13
C PRO A 34 0.40 1.27 1.04
N TRP A 35 1.35 0.37 0.75
CA TRP A 35 1.83 -0.60 1.73
C TRP A 35 3.25 -0.31 2.21
N CYS A 36 3.46 -0.51 3.51
CA CYS A 36 4.77 -0.48 4.17
C CYS A 36 5.13 -1.87 4.70
N GLY A 37 5.12 -2.81 3.77
CA GLY A 37 5.28 -4.24 3.99
C GLY A 37 4.70 -4.99 2.79
N ILE A 38 5.00 -6.28 2.67
CA ILE A 38 4.48 -7.11 1.60
C ILE A 38 4.08 -8.49 2.15
N ALA A 39 3.21 -9.20 1.43
CA ALA A 39 2.87 -10.58 1.72
C ALA A 39 4.12 -11.48 1.61
N ASP A 40 4.08 -12.64 2.26
CA ASP A 40 5.20 -13.57 2.20
C ASP A 40 5.39 -14.10 0.78
N GLY A 41 6.65 -14.14 0.34
CA GLY A 41 7.00 -14.88 -0.87
C GLY A 41 6.73 -16.38 -0.67
N VAL A 42 6.42 -17.08 -1.77
CA VAL A 42 6.10 -18.53 -1.75
C VAL A 42 7.19 -19.41 -1.13
N ASN A 43 8.43 -18.93 -1.08
CA ASN A 43 9.59 -19.64 -0.54
C ASN A 43 10.06 -19.09 0.82
N HIS A 44 9.28 -18.23 1.49
CA HIS A 44 9.68 -17.68 2.78
C HIS A 44 9.78 -18.78 3.85
N ASN A 45 10.84 -18.72 4.66
CA ASN A 45 11.07 -19.59 5.82
C ASN A 45 10.18 -19.33 7.06
N GLN A 46 9.21 -18.42 7.00
CA GLN A 46 8.31 -18.04 8.10
C GLN A 46 8.99 -17.51 9.37
N GLN A 47 10.25 -17.09 9.28
CA GLN A 47 10.94 -16.40 10.37
C GLN A 47 10.74 -14.90 10.25
N LEU A 48 10.09 -14.27 11.24
CA LEU A 48 9.76 -12.84 11.20
C LEU A 48 10.96 -11.93 10.88
N LYS A 49 12.14 -12.26 11.42
CA LYS A 49 13.39 -11.52 11.19
C LYS A 49 13.84 -11.51 9.73
N ASP A 50 13.40 -12.47 8.94
CA ASP A 50 13.77 -12.65 7.54
C ASP A 50 12.63 -12.20 6.60
N LYS A 51 11.55 -11.60 7.15
CA LYS A 51 10.37 -11.18 6.40
C LYS A 51 10.66 -9.99 5.50
N GLU A 52 10.43 -10.16 4.20
CA GLU A 52 10.57 -9.08 3.22
C GLU A 52 9.65 -7.90 3.56
N GLY A 53 10.21 -6.68 3.43
CA GLY A 53 9.47 -5.44 3.64
C GLY A 53 9.12 -5.14 5.10
N ILE A 54 9.59 -5.95 6.07
CA ILE A 54 9.37 -5.65 7.49
C ILE A 54 10.15 -4.39 7.92
N ILE A 55 9.51 -3.57 8.74
CA ILE A 55 10.16 -2.41 9.37
C ILE A 55 10.52 -2.80 10.80
N SER A 56 11.81 -2.97 11.07
CA SER A 56 12.32 -3.22 12.42
C SER A 56 12.50 -1.90 13.17
N LEU A 57 11.94 -1.82 14.37
CA LEU A 57 12.09 -0.67 15.26
C LEU A 57 12.80 -1.09 16.54
N GLU A 58 13.78 -0.29 16.94
CA GLU A 58 14.43 -0.42 18.24
C GLU A 58 13.46 -0.04 19.38
N PRO A 59 13.74 -0.44 20.63
CA PRO A 59 12.96 0.01 21.77
C PRO A 59 12.84 1.53 21.81
N LYS A 60 11.60 2.03 21.95
CA LYS A 60 11.24 3.47 21.89
C LYS A 60 11.42 4.13 20.51
N GLY A 61 11.66 3.37 19.46
CA GLY A 61 11.68 3.86 18.09
C GLY A 61 10.30 4.33 17.63
N GLU A 62 10.29 5.36 16.79
CA GLU A 62 9.10 5.90 16.15
C GLU A 62 9.28 5.86 14.64
N TRP A 63 8.21 5.51 13.92
CA TRP A 63 8.22 5.49 12.47
C TRP A 63 6.85 5.94 11.95
N GLN A 64 6.87 6.83 10.96
CA GLN A 64 5.68 7.50 10.45
C GLN A 64 5.68 7.52 8.92
N ARG A 65 4.47 7.50 8.34
CA ARG A 65 4.21 7.74 6.92
C ARG A 65 2.92 8.52 6.77
N THR A 66 2.83 9.29 5.70
CA THR A 66 1.67 10.12 5.38
C THR A 66 1.23 9.83 3.95
N TRP A 67 -0.06 9.63 3.78
CA TRP A 67 -0.71 9.58 2.49
C TRP A 67 -1.82 10.61 2.43
N GLN A 68 -2.25 10.98 1.23
CA GLN A 68 -3.34 11.93 1.01
C GLN A 68 -4.17 11.48 -0.20
N VAL A 69 -5.49 11.65 -0.09
CA VAL A 69 -6.42 11.48 -1.20
C VAL A 69 -7.22 12.76 -1.37
N THR A 70 -7.34 13.23 -2.61
CA THR A 70 -8.22 14.33 -3.00
C THR A 70 -9.19 13.83 -4.06
N CYS A 71 -10.50 13.92 -3.81
CA CYS A 71 -11.52 13.59 -4.80
C CYS A 71 -11.97 14.87 -5.54
N PHE A 72 -12.21 14.78 -6.84
CA PHE A 72 -12.66 15.87 -7.69
C PHE A 72 -13.65 15.42 -8.75
#